data_AF-A0A646HI67-F1
#
_entry.id   AF-A0A646HI67-F1
#
_cell.length_a   1.000
_cell.length_b   1.000
_cell.length_c   1.000
_cell.angle_alpha   90.00
_cell.angle_beta   90.00
_cell.angle_gamma   90.00
#
_symmetry.space_group_name_H-M   'P 1'
#
loop_
_entity.id
_entity.type
_entity.pdbx_description
1 polymer ?
#
loop_
_entity_poly.entity_id
_entity_poly.type
_entity_poly.pdbx_seq_one_letter_code
_entity_poly.pdbx_strand_id
1 'polypeptide(L)'
;MKQYISFSYNEEYLPTPRCKKLRIREVQSSTSVNIRECSEEDAPLVMVVKSYNCEDCEVRVFRGKLYRNVQWRDMKRIDVDPLEQNKTVNTMNWQQAIWGHDYYNACRWTGEIGDATSKANIKKRASKYLIIGDMVFMRTTEPIYNITCFGCNDSAGMFVDYADKDSTYYYNYSALQREECHEELKKILSYCRNKYDNSNSYNIKVLDPNYVKFKRHKRKCK
;
A
#
# COMPACT_ATOMS: atom_id res chain seq x y z
N MET A 1 -13.05 -14.45 5.92
CA MET A 1 -13.92 -13.67 6.83
C MET A 1 -14.94 -12.92 6.00
N LYS A 2 -16.23 -13.03 6.32
CA LYS A 2 -17.30 -12.29 5.62
C LYS A 2 -17.38 -10.85 6.14
N GLN A 3 -17.37 -9.88 5.23
CA GLN A 3 -17.51 -8.45 5.50
C GLN A 3 -18.65 -7.87 4.68
N TYR A 4 -19.43 -6.96 5.27
CA TYR A 4 -20.50 -6.24 4.59
C TYR A 4 -20.04 -4.83 4.28
N ILE A 5 -20.13 -4.44 3.01
CA ILE A 5 -19.68 -3.14 2.50
C ILE A 5 -20.88 -2.39 1.95
N SER A 6 -21.11 -1.21 2.50
CA SER A 6 -22.14 -0.27 2.04
C SER A 6 -21.58 0.62 0.95
N PHE A 7 -22.38 0.95 -0.06
CA PHE A 7 -21.95 1.80 -1.17
C PHE A 7 -23.12 2.55 -1.80
N SER A 8 -22.82 3.53 -2.64
CA SER A 8 -23.82 4.17 -3.51
C SER A 8 -23.35 4.23 -4.96
N TYR A 9 -24.32 4.25 -5.87
CA TYR A 9 -24.08 4.31 -7.32
C TYR A 9 -25.14 5.18 -8.01
N ASN A 10 -24.79 5.72 -9.17
CA ASN A 10 -25.70 6.43 -10.04
C ASN A 10 -26.48 5.42 -10.89
N GLU A 11 -27.80 5.55 -10.90
CA GLU A 11 -28.69 4.77 -11.75
C GLU A 11 -29.45 5.70 -12.71
N GLU A 12 -29.42 5.35 -13.99
CA GLU A 12 -30.22 6.03 -15.00
C GLU A 12 -31.66 5.51 -14.95
N TYR A 13 -32.61 6.43 -14.92
CA TYR A 13 -34.03 6.12 -14.90
C TYR A 13 -34.83 7.11 -15.74
N LEU A 14 -36.01 6.68 -16.20
CA LEU A 14 -37.01 7.57 -16.77
C LEU A 14 -38.00 7.97 -15.67
N PRO A 15 -38.20 9.27 -15.37
CA PRO A 15 -39.16 9.70 -14.36
C PRO A 15 -40.59 9.23 -14.64
N THR A 16 -40.96 9.16 -15.92
CA THR A 16 -42.21 8.57 -16.39
C THR A 16 -41.97 7.85 -17.72
N PRO A 17 -42.83 6.89 -18.12
CA PRO A 17 -42.71 6.19 -19.41
C PRO A 17 -42.79 7.10 -20.65
N ARG A 18 -43.33 8.32 -20.50
CA ARG A 18 -43.44 9.30 -21.59
C ARG A 18 -42.18 10.15 -21.77
N CYS A 19 -41.31 10.21 -20.75
CA CYS A 19 -40.05 10.92 -20.83
C CYS A 19 -39.11 10.17 -21.78
N LYS A 20 -38.41 10.90 -22.66
CA LYS A 20 -37.35 10.34 -23.52
C LYS A 20 -35.94 10.59 -22.98
N LYS A 21 -35.80 11.52 -22.04
CA LYS A 21 -34.51 11.92 -21.45
C LYS A 21 -34.31 11.21 -20.11
N LEU A 22 -33.25 10.43 -20.02
CA LEU A 22 -32.81 9.77 -18.79
C LEU A 22 -32.42 10.81 -17.73
N ARG A 23 -32.77 10.49 -16.49
CA ARG A 23 -32.33 11.20 -15.29
C ARG A 23 -31.46 10.25 -14.48
N ILE A 24 -30.62 10.83 -13.64
CA ILE A 24 -29.73 10.07 -12.76
C ILE A 24 -30.26 10.23 -11.34
N ARG A 25 -30.35 9.13 -10.61
CA ARG A 25 -30.58 9.12 -9.16
C ARG A 25 -29.44 8.39 -8.47
N GLU A 26 -29.13 8.82 -7.25
CA GLU A 26 -28.25 8.08 -6.36
C GLU A 26 -29.03 6.95 -5.67
N VAL A 27 -28.49 5.75 -5.70
CA VAL A 27 -29.05 4.57 -5.04
C VAL A 27 -28.03 4.06 -4.03
N GLN A 28 -28.49 3.83 -2.79
CA GLN A 28 -27.70 3.18 -1.75
C GLN A 28 -27.89 1.66 -1.82
N SER A 29 -26.80 0.92 -1.64
CA SER A 29 -26.78 -0.53 -1.70
C SER A 29 -25.73 -1.08 -0.73
N SER A 30 -25.72 -2.40 -0.57
CA SER A 30 -24.69 -3.10 0.18
C SER A 30 -24.40 -4.45 -0.45
N THR A 31 -23.20 -4.97 -0.19
CA THR A 31 -22.81 -6.30 -0.66
C THR A 31 -21.88 -6.95 0.34
N SER A 32 -21.94 -8.28 0.42
CA SER A 32 -21.00 -9.05 1.22
C SER A 32 -19.80 -9.49 0.37
N VAL A 33 -18.61 -9.39 0.95
CA VAL A 33 -17.37 -9.94 0.39
C VAL A 33 -16.68 -10.84 1.40
N ASN A 34 -15.96 -11.84 0.89
CA ASN A 34 -15.15 -12.73 1.72
C ASN A 34 -13.68 -12.34 1.58
N ILE A 35 -13.07 -11.92 2.68
CA ILE A 35 -11.63 -11.75 2.81
C ILE A 35 -11.00 -13.13 2.99
N ARG A 36 -9.89 -13.39 2.32
CA ARG A 36 -9.21 -14.68 2.39
C ARG A 36 -8.48 -14.81 3.73
N GLU A 37 -8.48 -16.02 4.26
CA GLU A 37 -7.74 -16.42 5.46
C GLU A 37 -6.80 -17.57 5.10
N CYS A 38 -5.62 -17.60 5.69
CA CYS A 38 -4.72 -18.75 5.63
C CYS A 38 -3.90 -18.88 6.92
N SER A 39 -3.25 -20.02 7.09
CA SER A 39 -2.33 -20.25 8.19
C SER A 39 -0.99 -19.54 7.96
N GLU A 40 -0.17 -19.44 9.00
CA GLU A 40 1.21 -18.95 8.88
C GLU A 40 2.09 -19.89 8.05
N GLU A 41 1.82 -21.20 8.09
CA GLU A 41 2.54 -22.22 7.34
C GLU A 41 2.30 -22.06 5.83
N ASP A 42 1.08 -21.70 5.43
CA ASP A 42 0.72 -21.43 4.03
C ASP A 42 1.33 -20.12 3.50
N ALA A 43 1.74 -19.22 4.41
CA ALA A 43 2.22 -17.89 4.11
C ALA A 43 3.54 -17.57 4.84
N PRO A 44 4.65 -18.18 4.40
CA PRO A 44 5.95 -18.00 5.04
C PRO A 44 6.43 -16.55 5.00
N LEU A 45 7.10 -16.15 6.08
CA LEU A 45 7.78 -14.86 6.22
C LEU A 45 9.06 -14.84 5.39
N VAL A 46 9.20 -13.85 4.52
CA VAL A 46 10.35 -13.74 3.61
C VAL A 46 11.17 -12.48 3.81
N MET A 47 10.56 -11.39 4.29
CA MET A 47 11.26 -10.15 4.62
C MET A 47 10.60 -9.45 5.81
N VAL A 48 11.37 -8.64 6.54
CA VAL A 48 10.87 -7.72 7.57
C VAL A 48 11.37 -6.32 7.23
N VAL A 49 10.45 -5.38 7.06
CA VAL A 49 10.73 -3.99 6.74
C VAL A 49 10.61 -3.14 7.99
N LYS A 50 11.69 -2.42 8.30
CA LYS A 50 11.75 -1.42 9.35
C LYS A 50 11.77 -0.03 8.73
N SER A 51 10.82 0.80 9.16
CA SER A 51 10.70 2.21 8.77
C SER A 51 10.84 3.12 9.98
N TYR A 52 11.09 4.41 9.74
CA TYR A 52 11.25 5.39 10.81
C TYR A 52 10.03 5.43 11.72
N ASN A 53 10.23 5.10 13.00
CA ASN A 53 9.21 5.11 14.05
C ASN A 53 7.92 4.36 13.65
N CYS A 54 7.98 3.30 12.84
CA CYS A 54 6.83 2.42 12.56
C CYS A 54 7.04 1.07 13.24
N GLU A 55 5.96 0.31 13.44
CA GLU A 55 6.10 -1.11 13.74
C GLU A 55 6.81 -1.84 12.59
N ASP A 56 7.52 -2.91 12.93
CA ASP A 56 8.11 -3.79 11.92
C ASP A 56 7.00 -4.36 11.02
N CYS A 57 7.19 -4.24 9.72
CA CYS A 57 6.25 -4.68 8.70
C CYS A 57 6.73 -6.01 8.12
N GLU A 58 6.00 -7.08 8.40
CA GLU A 58 6.26 -8.39 7.82
C GLU A 58 5.84 -8.42 6.36
N VAL A 59 6.67 -9.04 5.53
CA VAL A 59 6.35 -9.40 4.15
C VAL A 59 6.36 -10.91 4.03
N ARG A 60 5.20 -11.47 3.71
CA ARG A 60 4.94 -12.91 3.56
C ARG A 60 4.60 -13.25 2.11
N VAL A 61 4.79 -14.51 1.74
CA VAL A 61 4.46 -15.01 0.40
C VAL A 61 3.25 -15.92 0.48
N PHE A 62 2.22 -15.65 -0.31
CA PHE A 62 1.06 -16.53 -0.44
C PHE A 62 0.72 -16.74 -1.91
N ARG A 63 0.70 -18.01 -2.34
CA ARG A 63 0.43 -18.41 -3.74
C ARG A 63 1.30 -17.64 -4.75
N GLY A 64 2.59 -17.52 -4.46
CA GLY A 64 3.58 -16.85 -5.32
C GLY A 64 3.48 -15.32 -5.37
N LYS A 65 2.69 -14.68 -4.49
CA LYS A 65 2.54 -13.23 -4.41
C LYS A 65 2.97 -12.72 -3.04
N LEU A 66 3.55 -11.53 -3.01
CA LEU A 66 3.96 -10.85 -1.78
C LEU A 66 2.78 -10.13 -1.12
N TYR A 67 2.74 -10.21 0.20
CA TYR A 67 1.75 -9.60 1.06
C TYR A 67 2.49 -8.95 2.23
N ARG A 68 2.18 -7.69 2.53
CA ARG A 68 2.75 -6.97 3.68
C ARG A 68 1.69 -6.66 4.71
N ASN A 69 2.05 -6.46 5.97
CA ASN A 69 1.09 -5.95 6.95
C ASN A 69 0.44 -4.65 6.44
N VAL A 70 -0.87 -4.55 6.65
CA VAL A 70 -1.56 -3.27 6.54
C VAL A 70 -1.17 -2.44 7.73
N GLN A 71 -0.52 -1.31 7.47
CA GLN A 71 -0.12 -0.34 8.47
C GLN A 71 -0.82 0.98 8.17
N TRP A 72 -1.51 1.54 9.18
CA TRP A 72 -2.07 2.89 9.08
C TRP A 72 -1.63 3.73 10.26
N ARG A 73 -1.47 5.03 10.00
CA ARG A 73 -1.25 6.02 11.04
C ARG A 73 -2.45 6.13 11.94
N ASP A 74 -2.22 6.02 13.26
CA ASP A 74 -3.23 6.42 14.23
C ASP A 74 -3.19 7.93 14.39
N MET A 75 -4.27 8.59 13.94
CA MET A 75 -4.44 10.05 14.06
C MET A 75 -4.57 10.50 15.52
N LYS A 76 -4.87 9.58 16.45
CA LYS A 76 -5.00 9.85 17.88
C LYS A 76 -3.75 9.46 18.67
N ARG A 77 -2.65 9.12 18.00
CA ARG A 77 -1.44 8.64 18.68
C ARG A 77 -0.92 9.67 19.69
N ILE A 78 -0.26 9.16 20.72
CA ILE A 78 0.65 9.95 21.55
C ILE A 78 2.04 9.85 20.92
N ASP A 79 2.90 10.87 21.05
CA ASP A 79 4.20 10.92 20.36
C ASP A 79 5.15 9.74 20.65
N VAL A 80 4.89 9.00 21.72
CA VAL A 80 5.63 7.78 22.10
C VAL A 80 5.25 6.56 21.27
N ASP A 81 4.09 6.56 20.61
CA ASP A 81 3.62 5.42 19.83
C ASP A 81 4.19 5.42 18.41
N PRO A 82 4.36 4.23 17.80
CA PRO A 82 4.73 4.13 16.40
C PRO A 82 3.80 4.95 15.49
N LEU A 83 4.40 5.67 14.54
CA LEU A 83 3.76 6.42 13.47
C LEU A 83 2.74 5.57 12.70
N GLU A 84 3.09 4.33 12.40
CA GLU A 84 2.19 3.38 11.75
C GLU A 84 2.22 2.05 12.49
N GLN A 85 1.04 1.50 12.74
CA GLN A 85 0.84 0.26 13.48
C GLN A 85 0.15 -0.78 12.59
N ASN A 86 0.53 -2.04 12.78
CA ASN A 86 -0.04 -3.16 12.08
C ASN A 86 -1.53 -3.32 12.43
N LYS A 87 -2.35 -3.54 11.41
CA LYS A 87 -3.79 -3.75 11.59
C LYS A 87 -4.09 -5.22 11.81
N THR A 88 -4.91 -5.45 12.83
CA THR A 88 -5.55 -6.72 13.08
C THR A 88 -6.95 -6.70 12.48
N VAL A 89 -7.57 -7.87 12.40
CA VAL A 89 -8.94 -8.03 11.95
C VAL A 89 -9.92 -7.14 12.72
N ASN A 90 -9.66 -6.89 14.00
CA ASN A 90 -10.51 -6.10 14.89
C ASN A 90 -10.28 -4.58 14.77
N THR A 91 -9.06 -4.15 14.39
CA THR A 91 -8.73 -2.72 14.25
C THR A 91 -8.88 -2.20 12.82
N MET A 92 -9.11 -3.10 11.86
CA MET A 92 -9.25 -2.78 10.44
C MET A 92 -10.62 -2.17 10.12
N ASN A 93 -10.63 -0.96 9.55
CA ASN A 93 -11.84 -0.38 8.97
C ASN A 93 -12.05 -0.92 7.54
N TRP A 94 -12.74 -2.06 7.42
CA TRP A 94 -12.98 -2.72 6.12
C TRP A 94 -13.79 -1.86 5.13
N GLN A 95 -14.73 -1.06 5.63
CA GLN A 95 -15.51 -0.12 4.82
C GLN A 95 -14.58 0.89 4.15
N GLN A 96 -13.69 1.52 4.93
CA GLN A 96 -12.72 2.46 4.40
C GLN A 96 -11.65 1.80 3.51
N ALA A 97 -11.18 0.61 3.87
CA ALA A 97 -10.15 -0.09 3.12
C ALA A 97 -10.64 -0.55 1.73
N ILE A 98 -11.89 -1.02 1.64
CA ILE A 98 -12.44 -1.60 0.42
C ILE A 98 -13.19 -0.54 -0.38
N TRP A 99 -13.99 0.29 0.24
CA TRP A 99 -14.79 1.29 -0.47
C TRP A 99 -14.16 2.68 -0.44
N GLY A 100 -13.57 3.09 0.68
CA GLY A 100 -13.00 4.43 0.88
C GLY A 100 -13.76 5.21 1.95
N HIS A 101 -13.44 6.49 2.12
CA HIS A 101 -14.10 7.34 3.13
C HIS A 101 -15.52 7.73 2.70
N ASP A 102 -16.49 7.60 3.62
CA ASP A 102 -17.92 7.82 3.35
C ASP A 102 -18.23 9.18 2.69
N TYR A 103 -17.50 10.24 3.04
CA TYR A 103 -17.70 11.59 2.51
C TYR A 103 -17.38 11.74 1.00
N TYR A 104 -16.35 11.03 0.52
CA TYR A 104 -15.90 11.09 -0.88
C TYR A 104 -16.47 9.97 -1.76
N ASN A 105 -17.27 9.09 -1.15
CA ASN A 105 -17.77 7.88 -1.79
C ASN A 105 -19.23 7.95 -2.23
N ALA A 106 -19.89 9.08 -2.01
CA ALA A 106 -21.15 9.36 -2.71
C ALA A 106 -20.89 9.30 -4.22
N CYS A 107 -21.76 8.62 -4.98
CA CYS A 107 -21.59 8.45 -6.42
C CYS A 107 -21.55 9.77 -7.21
N ARG A 108 -21.95 10.89 -6.57
CA ARG A 108 -21.71 12.25 -7.06
C ARG A 108 -20.22 12.60 -7.27
N TRP A 109 -19.30 11.93 -6.57
CA TRP A 109 -17.85 12.17 -6.63
C TRP A 109 -17.10 11.08 -7.39
N THR A 110 -17.52 9.82 -7.26
CA THR A 110 -16.85 8.68 -7.90
C THR A 110 -17.27 8.46 -9.36
N GLY A 111 -18.43 9.01 -9.75
CA GLY A 111 -19.02 8.78 -11.06
C GLY A 111 -19.40 7.32 -11.30
N GLU A 112 -19.47 6.48 -10.26
CA GLU A 112 -19.81 5.07 -10.43
C GLU A 112 -21.25 4.89 -10.91
N ILE A 113 -21.42 4.06 -11.93
CA ILE A 113 -22.71 3.77 -12.57
C ILE A 113 -23.01 2.28 -12.42
N GLY A 114 -24.17 1.99 -11.84
CA GLY A 114 -24.75 0.66 -11.76
C GLY A 114 -24.19 -0.24 -10.64
N ASP A 115 -25.13 -0.91 -9.96
CA ASP A 115 -24.88 -1.85 -8.86
C ASP A 115 -23.84 -2.94 -9.18
N ALA A 116 -23.91 -3.51 -10.39
CA ALA A 116 -23.01 -4.58 -10.81
C ALA A 116 -21.54 -4.14 -10.89
N THR A 117 -21.29 -2.94 -11.41
CA THR A 117 -19.96 -2.35 -11.53
C THR A 117 -19.36 -2.11 -10.15
N SER A 118 -20.14 -1.49 -9.25
CA SER A 118 -19.74 -1.22 -7.87
C SER A 118 -19.43 -2.51 -7.11
N LYS A 119 -20.30 -3.53 -7.21
CA LYS A 119 -20.07 -4.85 -6.61
C LYS A 119 -18.79 -5.52 -7.14
N ALA A 120 -18.50 -5.40 -8.43
CA ALA A 120 -17.27 -5.92 -9.02
C ALA A 120 -16.02 -5.18 -8.50
N ASN A 121 -16.08 -3.85 -8.36
CA ASN A 121 -15.00 -3.04 -7.80
C ASN A 121 -14.72 -3.39 -6.33
N ILE A 122 -15.77 -3.54 -5.51
CA ILE A 122 -15.67 -3.97 -4.11
C ILE A 122 -14.98 -5.33 -4.02
N LYS A 123 -15.42 -6.32 -4.82
CA LYS A 123 -14.77 -7.66 -4.87
C LYS A 123 -13.31 -7.57 -5.29
N LYS A 124 -12.98 -6.75 -6.29
CA LYS A 124 -11.60 -6.56 -6.77
C LYS A 124 -10.71 -5.95 -5.68
N ARG A 125 -11.18 -4.94 -4.95
CA ARG A 125 -10.43 -4.30 -3.86
C ARG A 125 -10.26 -5.24 -2.66
N ALA A 126 -11.33 -5.91 -2.25
CA ALA A 126 -11.30 -6.94 -1.19
C ALA A 126 -10.29 -8.07 -1.50
N SER A 127 -10.17 -8.48 -2.77
CA SER A 127 -9.24 -9.55 -3.18
C SER A 127 -7.76 -9.26 -2.98
N LYS A 128 -7.39 -8.00 -2.67
CA LYS A 128 -6.01 -7.61 -2.36
C LYS A 128 -5.62 -7.96 -0.93
N TYR A 129 -6.59 -8.21 -0.05
CA TYR A 129 -6.34 -8.47 1.36
C TYR A 129 -6.27 -9.97 1.65
N LEU A 130 -5.49 -10.29 2.69
CA LEU A 130 -5.29 -11.63 3.22
C LEU A 130 -5.20 -11.51 4.75
N ILE A 131 -5.83 -12.42 5.47
CA ILE A 131 -5.76 -12.52 6.92
C ILE A 131 -4.90 -13.72 7.26
N ILE A 132 -3.93 -13.54 8.15
CA ILE A 132 -3.03 -14.59 8.63
C ILE A 132 -3.06 -14.49 10.15
N GLY A 133 -3.60 -15.50 10.83
CA GLY A 133 -3.93 -15.39 12.24
C GLY A 133 -4.94 -14.26 12.48
N ASP A 134 -4.59 -13.30 13.33
CA ASP A 134 -5.38 -12.08 13.60
C ASP A 134 -4.90 -10.86 12.79
N MET A 135 -3.79 -10.96 12.07
CA MET A 135 -3.16 -9.87 11.34
C MET A 135 -3.70 -9.72 9.92
N VAL A 136 -3.81 -8.47 9.47
CA VAL A 136 -4.27 -8.14 8.12
C VAL A 136 -3.09 -7.78 7.24
N PHE A 137 -3.02 -8.46 6.10
CA PHE A 137 -2.03 -8.23 5.06
C PHE A 137 -2.68 -7.71 3.78
N MET A 138 -1.94 -6.93 3.01
CA MET A 138 -2.31 -6.48 1.68
C MET A 138 -1.27 -6.88 0.64
N ARG A 139 -1.75 -7.24 -0.55
CA ARG A 139 -0.90 -7.58 -1.68
C ARG A 139 0.02 -6.40 -1.99
N THR A 140 1.31 -6.70 -2.11
CA THR A 140 2.36 -5.71 -2.32
C THR A 140 3.37 -6.19 -3.37
N THR A 141 4.37 -5.37 -3.62
CA THR A 141 5.54 -5.66 -4.45
C THR A 141 6.78 -5.75 -3.57
N GLU A 142 7.95 -5.92 -4.18
CA GLU A 142 9.20 -6.08 -3.46
C GLU A 142 9.60 -4.77 -2.76
N PRO A 143 9.90 -4.79 -1.45
CA PRO A 143 10.45 -3.61 -0.79
C PRO A 143 11.85 -3.31 -1.32
N ILE A 144 12.12 -2.03 -1.56
CA ILE A 144 13.36 -1.51 -2.13
C ILE A 144 13.86 -0.33 -1.29
N TYR A 145 15.16 -0.06 -1.33
CA TYR A 145 15.68 1.19 -0.83
C TYR A 145 15.63 2.26 -1.92
N ASN A 146 15.30 3.49 -1.55
CA ASN A 146 15.35 4.64 -2.43
C ASN A 146 16.16 5.77 -1.78
N ILE A 147 16.94 6.49 -2.59
CA ILE A 147 17.49 7.79 -2.19
C ILE A 147 16.65 8.90 -2.82
N THR A 148 16.12 9.77 -1.97
CA THR A 148 15.40 10.98 -2.40
C THR A 148 16.22 12.21 -2.02
N CYS A 149 16.42 13.11 -2.98
CA CYS A 149 17.04 14.41 -2.76
C CYS A 149 15.98 15.47 -2.44
N PHE A 150 16.29 16.39 -1.53
CA PHE A 150 15.39 17.46 -1.06
C PHE A 150 16.03 18.84 -1.23
N GLY A 151 15.21 19.88 -1.17
CA GLY A 151 15.68 21.27 -1.13
C GLY A 151 16.54 21.66 -2.33
N CYS A 152 16.17 21.26 -3.56
CA CYS A 152 16.97 21.48 -4.77
C CYS A 152 18.36 20.84 -4.73
N ASN A 153 18.45 19.59 -4.25
CA ASN A 153 19.69 18.83 -4.01
C ASN A 153 20.57 19.39 -2.88
N ASP A 154 20.00 20.19 -1.98
CA ASP A 154 20.70 20.69 -0.80
C ASP A 154 20.71 19.68 0.36
N SER A 155 19.97 18.56 0.22
CA SER A 155 20.03 17.40 1.09
C SER A 155 19.57 16.12 0.37
N ALA A 156 19.75 14.97 1.01
CA ALA A 156 19.22 13.69 0.56
C ALA A 156 18.95 12.78 1.75
N GLY A 157 18.08 11.77 1.59
CA GLY A 157 17.83 10.74 2.60
C GLY A 157 17.60 9.37 1.94
N MET A 158 17.80 8.30 2.72
CA MET A 158 17.48 6.93 2.35
C MET A 158 16.14 6.51 2.96
N PHE A 159 15.29 5.88 2.17
CA PHE A 159 13.95 5.44 2.55
C PHE A 159 13.71 4.02 2.06
N VAL A 160 12.66 3.38 2.59
CA VAL A 160 12.12 2.14 2.02
C VAL A 160 10.84 2.47 1.29
N ASP A 161 10.72 1.95 0.06
CA ASP A 161 9.51 2.00 -0.74
C ASP A 161 9.20 0.60 -1.30
N TYR A 162 8.14 0.45 -2.08
CA TYR A 162 7.75 -0.79 -2.72
C TYR A 162 7.81 -0.65 -4.24
N ALA A 163 8.54 -1.56 -4.89
CA ALA A 163 8.80 -1.47 -6.32
C ALA A 163 7.51 -1.41 -7.15
N ASP A 164 7.38 -0.39 -7.98
CA ASP A 164 6.28 -0.18 -8.92
C ASP A 164 6.80 -0.05 -10.35
N LYS A 165 5.93 0.36 -11.27
CA LYS A 165 6.31 0.54 -12.69
C LYS A 165 7.30 1.68 -12.90
N ASP A 166 7.26 2.69 -12.02
CA ASP A 166 8.07 3.89 -12.08
C ASP A 166 9.38 3.73 -11.29
N SER A 167 9.53 2.64 -10.54
CA SER A 167 10.72 2.27 -9.76
C SER A 167 11.97 1.99 -10.60
N THR A 168 11.94 2.31 -11.89
CA THR A 168 13.11 2.40 -12.78
C THR A 168 14.05 3.57 -12.49
N TYR A 169 13.73 4.44 -11.52
CA TYR A 169 14.63 5.52 -11.09
C TYR A 169 16.00 4.98 -10.62
N TYR A 170 17.07 5.63 -11.06
CA TYR A 170 18.46 5.24 -10.82
C TYR A 170 18.86 5.12 -9.34
N TYR A 171 18.10 5.75 -8.46
CA TYR A 171 18.34 5.81 -7.02
C TYR A 171 17.56 4.75 -6.23
N ASN A 172 17.02 3.75 -6.92
CA ASN A 172 16.40 2.57 -6.31
C ASN A 172 17.38 1.40 -6.24
N TYR A 173 17.38 0.70 -5.10
CA TYR A 173 18.27 -0.41 -4.79
C TYR A 173 17.44 -1.58 -4.27
N SER A 174 17.82 -2.81 -4.65
CA SER A 174 17.14 -3.99 -4.11
C SER A 174 17.34 -4.12 -2.60
N ALA A 175 16.52 -4.95 -1.95
CA ALA A 175 16.65 -5.26 -0.53
C ALA A 175 18.04 -5.80 -0.14
N LEU A 176 18.78 -6.39 -1.09
CA LEU A 176 20.14 -6.91 -0.88
C LEU A 176 21.26 -5.87 -1.07
N GLN A 177 20.92 -4.65 -1.52
CA GLN A 177 21.89 -3.61 -1.87
C GLN A 177 21.89 -2.43 -0.88
N ARG A 178 21.62 -2.71 0.41
CA ARG A 178 21.59 -1.69 1.45
C ARG A 178 22.89 -0.89 1.55
N GLU A 179 24.03 -1.57 1.59
CA GLU A 179 25.33 -0.89 1.75
C GLU A 179 25.70 -0.06 0.52
N GLU A 180 25.44 -0.57 -0.69
CA GLU A 180 25.62 0.21 -1.94
C GLU A 180 24.75 1.47 -1.95
N CYS A 181 23.51 1.37 -1.46
CA CYS A 181 22.60 2.51 -1.30
C CYS A 181 23.14 3.53 -0.29
N HIS A 182 23.62 3.06 0.86
CA HIS A 182 24.15 3.90 1.93
C HIS A 182 25.44 4.63 1.51
N GLU A 183 26.33 3.96 0.76
CA GLU A 183 27.53 4.59 0.21
C GLU A 183 27.19 5.69 -0.80
N GLU A 184 26.24 5.46 -1.70
CA GLU A 184 25.81 6.50 -2.65
C GLU A 184 25.11 7.66 -1.94
N LEU A 185 24.33 7.41 -0.87
CA LEU A 185 23.77 8.46 -0.03
C LEU A 185 24.89 9.35 0.55
N LYS A 186 25.91 8.74 1.16
CA LYS A 186 27.06 9.48 1.72
C LYS A 186 27.79 10.31 0.68
N LYS A 187 27.94 9.77 -0.53
CA LYS A 187 28.52 10.48 -1.66
C LYS A 187 27.67 11.69 -2.06
N ILE A 188 26.36 11.55 -2.19
CA ILE A 188 25.45 12.67 -2.49
C ILE A 188 25.56 13.75 -1.39
N LEU A 189 25.46 13.34 -0.13
CA LEU A 189 25.54 14.22 1.04
C LEU A 189 26.90 14.95 1.15
N SER A 190 27.97 14.43 0.53
CA SER A 190 29.27 15.11 0.51
C SER A 190 29.26 16.42 -0.29
N TYR A 191 28.32 16.57 -1.23
CA TYR A 191 28.14 17.77 -2.06
C TYR A 191 27.00 18.69 -1.54
N CYS A 192 26.20 18.23 -0.59
CA CYS A 192 25.08 18.97 0.00
C CYS A 192 25.54 19.90 1.13
N ARG A 193 24.88 21.05 1.30
CA ARG A 193 25.16 21.94 2.45
C ARG A 193 24.45 21.43 3.71
N ASN A 194 23.21 20.94 3.57
CA ASN A 194 22.42 20.41 4.67
C ASN A 194 22.42 18.88 4.64
N LYS A 195 23.06 18.24 5.63
CA LYS A 195 23.20 16.78 5.67
C LYS A 195 22.09 16.14 6.49
N TYR A 196 21.28 15.30 5.86
CA TYR A 196 20.23 14.53 6.51
C TYR A 196 20.51 13.02 6.36
N ASP A 197 21.30 12.45 7.25
CA ASP A 197 21.56 11.00 7.25
C ASP A 197 20.56 10.28 8.16
N ASN A 198 19.57 9.64 7.55
CA ASN A 198 18.56 8.82 8.22
C ASN A 198 18.75 7.31 7.94
N SER A 199 19.92 6.90 7.43
CA SER A 199 20.17 5.53 6.96
C SER A 199 19.99 4.44 8.04
N ASN A 200 20.18 4.80 9.31
CA ASN A 200 19.98 3.90 10.46
C ASN A 200 18.50 3.70 10.84
N SER A 201 17.59 4.54 10.32
CA SER A 201 16.17 4.46 10.61
C SER A 201 15.42 3.46 9.73
N TYR A 202 16.06 2.98 8.65
CA TYR A 202 15.42 2.15 7.63
C TYR A 202 16.21 0.86 7.38
N ASN A 203 15.51 -0.27 7.35
CA ASN A 203 16.12 -1.57 7.06
C ASN A 203 15.14 -2.55 6.40
N ILE A 204 15.64 -3.43 5.54
CA ILE A 204 14.91 -4.56 4.97
C ILE A 204 15.70 -5.81 5.34
N LYS A 205 15.23 -6.56 6.33
CA LYS A 205 15.81 -7.85 6.70
C LYS A 205 15.28 -8.92 5.74
N VAL A 206 16.12 -9.41 4.85
CA VAL A 206 15.78 -10.49 3.92
C VAL A 206 16.00 -11.83 4.62
N LEU A 207 14.93 -12.63 4.73
CA LEU A 207 14.97 -14.00 5.27
C LEU A 207 15.06 -15.04 4.16
N ASP A 208 14.42 -14.79 3.01
CA ASP A 208 14.52 -15.63 1.82
C ASP A 208 14.86 -14.78 0.57
N PRO A 209 16.11 -14.85 0.07
CA PRO A 209 16.57 -14.05 -1.07
C PRO A 209 15.92 -14.47 -2.40
N ASN A 210 15.25 -15.63 -2.50
CA ASN A 210 14.57 -16.06 -3.73
C ASN A 210 13.40 -15.13 -4.10
N TYR A 211 12.92 -14.34 -3.14
CA TYR A 211 11.87 -13.35 -3.32
C TYR A 211 12.39 -11.92 -3.57
N VAL A 212 13.71 -11.75 -3.66
CA VAL A 212 14.36 -10.51 -4.11
C VAL A 212 14.68 -10.63 -5.60
N LYS A 213 13.86 -10.01 -6.44
CA LYS A 213 13.94 -10.09 -7.91
C LYS A 213 14.15 -8.74 -8.56
N PHE A 214 14.09 -7.64 -7.80
CA PHE A 214 14.25 -6.29 -8.30
C PHE A 214 15.63 -6.10 -8.92
N LYS A 215 15.65 -5.63 -10.17
CA LYS A 215 16.88 -5.32 -10.90
C LYS A 215 16.98 -3.82 -11.10
N ARG A 216 17.91 -3.21 -10.37
CA ARG A 216 18.25 -1.80 -10.51
C ARG A 216 18.67 -1.46 -11.94
N HIS A 217 18.14 -0.37 -12.46
CA HIS A 217 18.67 0.25 -13.68
C HIS A 217 19.94 1.02 -13.33
N LYS A 218 21.08 0.61 -13.90
CA LYS A 218 22.34 1.34 -13.77
C LYS A 218 22.41 2.42 -14.85
N ARG A 219 22.87 3.62 -14.46
CA ARG A 219 23.24 4.65 -15.44
C ARG A 219 24.31 4.06 -16.35
N LYS A 220 24.07 4.03 -17.67
CA LYS A 220 25.14 3.81 -18.63
C LYS A 220 26.02 5.06 -18.60
N CYS A 221 27.26 4.95 -18.11
CA CYS A 221 28.24 5.99 -18.32
C CYS A 221 28.39 6.19 -19.84
N LYS A 222 28.16 7.41 -20.30
CA LYS A 222 28.63 7.87 -21.61
C LYS A 222 29.98 8.52 -21.41
#